data_AF-A0A2G6WJ95-F1
#
_entry.id   AF-A0A2G6WJ95-F1
#
_cell.length_a   1.000
_cell.length_b   1.000
_cell.length_c   1.000
_cell.angle_alpha   90.00
_cell.angle_beta   90.00
_cell.angle_gamma   90.00
#
_symmetry.space_group_name_H-M   'P 1'
#
loop_
_entity.id
_entity.type
_entity.pdbx_description
1 polymer ?
#
loop_
_entity_poly.entity_id
_entity_poly.type
_entity_poly.pdbx_seq_one_letter_code
_entity_poly.pdbx_strand_id
1 'polypeptide(L)'
;MKKMMNFKKRNYAYASIFASILFMCVSCSSDDDAQVVAPVQTPGQIITSTRWQTTEVFVNGGIENKIADYPGTVSVSTWRLTAGETNSGTFEFRNVSDPEGTPRAQGSFELKDGIRILTFPNGSTALATMTRLDSGINEYTQSLPEQVNGVPVQPQNMVIVRVVHKPYPLK
;
A
#
# COMPACT_ATOMS: atom_id res chain seq x y z
N MET A 1 20.95 -5.64 78.00
CA MET A 1 21.45 -6.41 76.84
C MET A 1 22.65 -5.64 76.27
N LYS A 2 23.88 -5.95 76.70
CA LYS A 2 24.83 -6.93 76.14
C LYS A 2 25.52 -6.46 74.83
N LYS A 3 26.77 -6.00 75.02
CA LYS A 3 27.98 -6.06 74.18
C LYS A 3 28.21 -5.08 73.01
N MET A 4 29.21 -4.22 73.25
CA MET A 4 30.34 -3.85 72.38
C MET A 4 30.60 -4.79 71.19
N MET A 5 31.03 -4.27 70.04
CA MET A 5 32.47 -4.09 69.73
C MET A 5 32.71 -3.45 68.35
N ASN A 6 33.59 -2.45 68.34
CA ASN A 6 34.35 -2.00 67.19
C ASN A 6 35.13 -3.16 66.56
N PHE A 7 35.18 -3.24 65.23
CA PHE A 7 36.26 -3.94 64.53
C PHE A 7 36.95 -3.01 63.52
N LYS A 8 38.26 -2.89 63.75
CA LYS A 8 39.23 -2.04 63.07
C LYS A 8 39.53 -2.53 61.65
N LYS A 9 39.78 -1.57 60.77
CA LYS A 9 40.51 -1.75 59.50
C LYS A 9 41.87 -2.42 59.74
N ARG A 10 42.21 -3.44 58.95
CA ARG A 10 43.60 -3.88 58.72
C ARG A 10 43.79 -4.19 57.24
N ASN A 11 44.59 -3.35 56.60
CA ASN A 11 45.20 -3.58 55.30
C ASN A 11 46.23 -4.69 55.44
N TYR A 12 46.21 -5.67 54.52
CA TYR A 12 47.41 -6.41 54.13
C TYR A 12 47.38 -6.61 52.61
N ALA A 13 48.41 -6.09 51.96
CA ALA A 13 48.74 -6.32 50.58
C ALA A 13 49.58 -7.60 50.47
N TYR A 14 49.24 -8.46 49.51
CA TYR A 14 50.11 -9.45 48.86
C TYR A 14 49.52 -9.63 47.45
N ALA A 15 50.08 -8.99 46.42
CA ALA A 15 51.21 -9.48 45.61
C ALA A 15 50.79 -10.64 44.67
N SER A 16 50.64 -10.28 43.39
CA SER A 16 50.82 -11.02 42.13
C SER A 16 50.68 -12.54 42.10
N ILE A 17 49.91 -13.04 41.13
CA ILE A 17 50.41 -13.93 40.06
C ILE A 17 49.53 -13.75 38.82
N PHE A 18 50.19 -13.39 37.72
CA PHE A 18 49.73 -13.49 36.35
C PHE A 18 49.42 -14.96 36.01
N ALA A 19 48.22 -15.25 35.52
CA ALA A 19 47.95 -16.48 34.77
C ALA A 19 47.08 -16.13 33.57
N SER A 20 47.77 -15.90 32.47
CA SER A 20 47.25 -15.67 31.13
C SER A 20 46.46 -16.89 30.65
N ILE A 21 45.14 -16.75 30.47
CA ILE A 21 44.36 -17.66 29.63
C ILE A 21 43.96 -16.85 28.40
N LEU A 22 44.78 -16.97 27.35
CA LEU A 22 44.39 -16.62 25.99
C LEU A 22 43.23 -17.55 25.60
N PHE A 23 42.00 -17.07 25.73
CA PHE A 23 40.90 -17.60 24.91
C PHE A 23 41.05 -16.99 23.52
N MET A 24 41.61 -17.76 22.59
CA MET A 24 41.49 -17.47 21.16
C MET A 24 40.01 -17.63 20.79
N CYS A 25 39.28 -16.52 20.77
CA CYS A 25 38.03 -16.44 20.04
C CYS A 25 38.37 -16.55 18.57
N VAL A 26 38.27 -17.75 18.00
CA VAL A 26 38.12 -17.92 16.56
C VAL A 26 36.77 -17.31 16.22
N SER A 27 36.77 -16.01 15.92
CA SER A 27 35.64 -15.36 15.26
C SER A 27 35.54 -15.96 13.86
N CYS A 28 34.80 -17.07 13.74
CA CYS A 28 34.19 -17.40 12.47
C CYS A 28 33.21 -16.26 12.18
N SER A 29 33.65 -15.28 11.38
CA SER A 29 32.76 -14.39 10.65
C SER A 29 31.97 -15.28 9.70
N SER A 30 30.88 -15.86 10.21
CA SER A 30 29.79 -16.25 9.35
C SER A 30 29.20 -14.94 8.92
N ASP A 31 29.70 -14.41 7.80
CA ASP A 31 28.95 -13.47 6.99
C ASP A 31 27.74 -14.25 6.47
N ASP A 32 26.79 -14.52 7.38
CA ASP A 32 25.41 -14.73 6.99
C ASP A 32 24.97 -13.36 6.48
N ASP A 33 25.24 -13.13 5.19
CA ASP A 33 24.45 -12.24 4.34
C ASP A 33 23.02 -12.83 4.35
N ALA A 34 22.33 -12.64 5.48
CA ALA A 34 20.91 -12.74 5.55
C ALA A 34 20.41 -11.65 4.60
N GLN A 35 20.15 -12.04 3.35
CA GLN A 35 19.42 -11.21 2.42
C GLN A 35 18.16 -10.80 3.16
N VAL A 36 18.11 -9.53 3.57
CA VAL A 36 16.91 -8.92 4.12
C VAL A 36 15.95 -8.85 2.94
N VAL A 37 15.22 -9.94 2.70
CA VAL A 37 14.15 -9.99 1.72
C VAL A 37 13.12 -9.00 2.24
N ALA A 38 13.03 -7.85 1.58
CA ALA A 38 12.01 -6.86 1.92
C ALA A 38 10.65 -7.57 1.92
N PRO A 39 9.83 -7.37 2.97
CA PRO A 39 8.54 -8.03 3.05
C PRO A 39 7.72 -7.68 1.80
N VAL A 40 7.22 -8.71 1.12
CA VAL A 40 6.36 -8.55 -0.06
C VAL A 40 5.10 -7.81 0.39
N GLN A 41 4.90 -6.60 -0.13
CA GLN A 41 3.69 -5.83 0.16
C GLN A 41 2.48 -6.51 -0.49
N THR A 42 1.40 -6.63 0.28
CA THR A 42 0.11 -7.08 -0.24
C THR A 42 -0.51 -6.02 -1.17
N PRO A 43 -1.41 -6.41 -2.10
CA PRO A 43 -2.13 -5.45 -2.94
C PRO A 43 -2.81 -4.32 -2.14
N GLY A 44 -3.42 -4.63 -0.99
CA GLY A 44 -4.05 -3.62 -0.15
C GLY A 44 -3.04 -2.66 0.49
N GLN A 45 -1.84 -3.13 0.85
CA GLN A 45 -0.75 -2.25 1.32
C GLN A 45 -0.24 -1.34 0.19
N ILE A 46 -0.16 -1.85 -1.05
CA ILE A 46 0.30 -1.06 -2.20
C ILE A 46 -0.74 0.03 -2.55
N ILE A 47 -2.01 -0.34 -2.70
CA ILE A 47 -3.05 0.62 -3.12
C ILE A 47 -3.28 1.73 -2.08
N THR A 48 -3.03 1.46 -0.79
CA THR A 48 -3.16 2.43 0.31
C THR A 48 -1.90 3.24 0.58
N SER A 49 -0.77 2.91 -0.06
CA SER A 49 0.50 3.62 0.15
C SER A 49 0.50 5.06 -0.37
N THR A 50 -0.42 5.39 -1.28
CA THR A 50 -0.53 6.72 -1.88
C THR A 50 -1.95 6.99 -2.36
N ARG A 51 -2.22 8.24 -2.73
CA ARG A 51 -3.42 8.62 -3.50
C ARG A 51 -3.16 8.40 -4.97
N TRP A 52 -4.20 8.06 -5.73
CA TRP A 52 -4.07 7.75 -7.16
C TRP A 52 -4.90 8.69 -7.99
N GLN A 53 -4.27 9.35 -8.98
CA GLN A 53 -4.98 10.16 -9.97
C GLN A 53 -5.15 9.37 -11.27
N THR A 54 -6.36 9.34 -11.82
CA THR A 54 -6.61 8.80 -13.16
C THR A 54 -5.87 9.65 -14.20
N THR A 55 -5.08 9.01 -15.06
CA THR A 55 -4.26 9.69 -16.06
C THR A 55 -4.60 9.29 -17.48
N GLU A 56 -5.00 8.03 -17.68
CA GLU A 56 -5.22 7.48 -19.02
C GLU A 56 -6.39 6.52 -18.99
N VAL A 57 -7.17 6.51 -20.09
CA VAL A 57 -8.28 5.59 -20.31
C VAL A 57 -8.16 5.06 -21.73
N PHE A 58 -8.18 3.74 -21.89
CA PHE A 58 -8.14 3.09 -23.19
C PHE A 58 -9.36 2.19 -23.38
N VAL A 59 -9.87 2.10 -24.59
CA VAL A 59 -11.10 1.36 -24.91
C VAL A 59 -10.77 0.19 -25.83
N ASN A 60 -11.27 -1.01 -25.50
CA ASN A 60 -11.17 -2.24 -26.30
C ASN A 60 -9.74 -2.58 -26.77
N GLY A 61 -8.74 -2.36 -25.91
CA GLY A 61 -7.34 -2.63 -26.23
C GLY A 61 -6.67 -1.62 -27.17
N GLY A 62 -7.37 -0.52 -27.50
CA GLY A 62 -6.81 0.58 -28.27
C GLY A 62 -5.67 1.31 -27.54
N ILE A 63 -4.93 2.12 -28.29
CA ILE A 63 -3.76 2.88 -27.80
C ILE A 63 -4.05 4.39 -27.66
N GLU A 64 -5.20 4.86 -28.13
CA GLU A 64 -5.61 6.25 -28.00
C GLU A 64 -6.15 6.51 -26.59
N ASN A 65 -5.69 7.60 -25.96
CA ASN A 65 -6.20 7.99 -24.65
C ASN A 65 -7.58 8.65 -24.79
N LYS A 66 -8.60 7.95 -24.31
CA LYS A 66 -10.02 8.34 -24.31
C LYS A 66 -10.48 8.92 -22.98
N ILE A 67 -9.58 9.46 -22.15
CA ILE A 67 -9.93 9.98 -20.82
C ILE A 67 -11.06 11.03 -20.84
N ALA A 68 -11.12 11.87 -21.88
CA ALA A 68 -12.18 12.87 -22.06
C ALA A 68 -13.57 12.24 -22.26
N ASP A 69 -13.63 11.03 -22.83
CA ASP A 69 -14.89 10.33 -23.07
C ASP A 69 -15.49 9.69 -21.81
N TYR A 70 -14.66 9.43 -20.79
CA TYR A 70 -15.06 8.75 -19.56
C TYR A 70 -14.84 9.60 -18.31
N PRO A 71 -15.45 10.81 -18.21
CA PRO A 71 -15.25 11.72 -17.08
C PRO A 71 -15.65 11.09 -15.74
N GLY A 72 -16.60 10.15 -15.73
CA GLY A 72 -17.02 9.41 -14.53
C GLY A 72 -15.92 8.53 -13.91
N THR A 73 -14.91 8.14 -14.68
CA THR A 73 -13.74 7.38 -14.19
C THR A 73 -12.63 8.26 -13.66
N VAL A 74 -12.62 9.54 -14.02
CA VAL A 74 -11.55 10.48 -13.68
C VAL A 74 -11.69 10.93 -12.22
N SER A 75 -10.68 10.65 -11.40
CA SER A 75 -10.68 11.03 -9.98
C SER A 75 -9.28 11.11 -9.41
N VAL A 76 -9.19 11.72 -8.22
CA VAL A 76 -8.19 11.35 -7.23
C VAL A 76 -8.84 10.39 -6.24
N SER A 77 -8.25 9.21 -6.08
CA SER A 77 -8.73 8.19 -5.14
C SER A 77 -7.83 8.08 -3.92
N THR A 78 -8.47 7.94 -2.76
CA THR A 78 -7.82 7.70 -1.46
C THR A 78 -8.34 6.38 -0.92
N TRP A 79 -7.45 5.55 -0.39
CA TRP A 79 -7.74 4.21 0.10
C TRP A 79 -7.22 4.08 1.53
N ARG A 80 -7.94 3.36 2.40
CA ARG A 80 -7.51 3.08 3.78
C ARG A 80 -7.81 1.64 4.14
N LEU A 81 -6.81 0.92 4.67
CA LEU A 81 -7.00 -0.45 5.15
C LEU A 81 -7.85 -0.44 6.42
N THR A 82 -8.72 -1.44 6.55
CA THR A 82 -9.35 -1.76 7.83
C THR A 82 -8.29 -2.32 8.78
N ALA A 83 -8.38 -2.02 10.07
CA ALA A 83 -7.40 -2.49 11.06
C ALA A 83 -7.38 -4.03 11.10
N GLY A 84 -6.20 -4.63 10.98
CA GLY A 84 -6.01 -6.08 10.94
C GLY A 84 -6.22 -6.72 9.57
N GLU A 85 -6.67 -5.95 8.57
CA GLU A 85 -6.91 -6.45 7.21
C GLU A 85 -5.73 -6.12 6.29
N THR A 86 -5.52 -6.97 5.28
CA THR A 86 -4.42 -6.80 4.31
C THR A 86 -4.89 -6.39 2.93
N ASN A 87 -6.14 -6.68 2.58
CA ASN A 87 -6.69 -6.48 1.24
C ASN A 87 -8.11 -5.89 1.25
N SER A 88 -8.58 -5.40 2.39
CA SER A 88 -9.93 -4.82 2.53
C SER A 88 -9.89 -3.53 3.34
N GLY A 89 -10.85 -2.65 3.07
CA GLY A 89 -10.82 -1.29 3.62
C GLY A 89 -11.89 -0.37 3.08
N THR A 90 -11.63 0.94 3.13
CA THR A 90 -12.50 1.98 2.59
C THR A 90 -11.82 2.75 1.45
N PHE A 91 -12.64 3.30 0.55
CA PHE A 91 -12.18 4.16 -0.53
C PHE A 91 -13.00 5.44 -0.60
N GLU A 92 -12.38 6.50 -1.13
CA GLU A 92 -13.02 7.75 -1.50
C GLU A 92 -12.54 8.17 -2.90
N PHE A 93 -13.46 8.54 -3.78
CA PHE A 93 -13.17 9.15 -5.07
C PHE A 93 -13.57 10.62 -5.04
N ARG A 94 -12.64 11.48 -5.42
CA ARG A 94 -12.76 12.95 -5.40
C ARG A 94 -12.46 13.53 -6.77
N ASN A 95 -12.94 14.74 -7.03
CA ASN A 95 -12.68 15.43 -8.29
C ASN A 95 -11.19 15.79 -8.41
N VAL A 96 -10.61 15.68 -9.59
CA VAL A 96 -9.21 16.08 -9.81
C VAL A 96 -9.02 17.59 -9.60
N SER A 97 -10.00 18.39 -9.97
CA SER A 97 -10.01 19.84 -9.76
C SER A 97 -10.25 20.27 -8.31
N ASP A 98 -10.75 19.36 -7.47
CA ASP A 98 -11.04 19.61 -6.05
C ASP A 98 -10.71 18.35 -5.23
N PRO A 99 -9.41 18.03 -5.09
CA PRO A 99 -8.96 16.78 -4.50
C PRO A 99 -9.14 16.75 -2.97
N GLU A 100 -9.41 17.90 -2.33
CA GLU A 100 -9.65 18.00 -0.88
C GLU A 100 -11.14 18.21 -0.54
N GLY A 101 -12.02 18.33 -1.55
CA GLY A 101 -13.43 18.70 -1.40
C GLY A 101 -14.35 17.65 -0.75
N THR A 102 -15.52 17.41 -1.34
CA THR A 102 -16.41 16.33 -0.89
C THR A 102 -16.22 15.09 -1.79
N PRO A 103 -16.13 13.85 -1.25
CA PRO A 103 -16.13 12.66 -2.09
C PRO A 103 -17.36 12.59 -2.97
N ARG A 104 -17.17 12.33 -4.27
CA ARG A 104 -18.29 12.04 -5.19
C ARG A 104 -18.75 10.59 -5.10
N ALA A 105 -17.89 9.71 -4.58
CA ALA A 105 -18.20 8.33 -4.29
C ALA A 105 -17.31 7.84 -3.16
N GLN A 106 -17.83 6.95 -2.33
CA GLN A 106 -17.09 6.32 -1.24
C GLN A 106 -17.74 4.97 -0.92
N GLY A 107 -17.02 4.12 -0.21
CA GLY A 107 -17.52 2.80 0.16
C GLY A 107 -16.44 1.92 0.75
N SER A 108 -16.68 0.62 0.74
CA SER A 108 -15.68 -0.38 1.09
C SER A 108 -15.07 -1.02 -0.16
N PHE A 109 -13.85 -1.54 -0.01
CA PHE A 109 -13.20 -2.33 -1.04
C PHE A 109 -12.73 -3.68 -0.50
N GLU A 110 -12.61 -4.64 -1.41
CA GLU A 110 -11.92 -5.91 -1.23
C GLU A 110 -11.08 -6.20 -2.48
N LEU A 111 -9.84 -6.64 -2.29
CA LEU A 111 -8.96 -7.13 -3.35
C LEU A 111 -8.79 -8.64 -3.20
N LYS A 112 -9.30 -9.40 -4.16
CA LYS A 112 -9.32 -10.86 -4.09
C LYS A 112 -9.15 -11.47 -5.48
N ASP A 113 -8.22 -12.41 -5.61
CA ASP A 113 -7.99 -13.17 -6.86
C ASP A 113 -7.80 -12.28 -8.10
N GLY A 114 -7.08 -11.16 -7.94
CA GLY A 114 -6.87 -10.19 -9.02
C GLY A 114 -8.07 -9.29 -9.33
N ILE A 115 -9.18 -9.42 -8.59
CA ILE A 115 -10.38 -8.60 -8.75
C ILE A 115 -10.41 -7.54 -7.64
N ARG A 116 -10.75 -6.32 -8.03
CA ARG A 116 -11.15 -5.26 -7.12
C ARG A 116 -12.67 -5.20 -7.07
N ILE A 117 -13.20 -5.36 -5.87
CA ILE A 117 -14.61 -5.26 -5.55
C ILE A 117 -14.81 -3.96 -4.79
N LEU A 118 -15.67 -3.08 -5.29
CA LEU A 118 -16.11 -1.88 -4.59
C LEU A 118 -17.56 -2.06 -4.17
N THR A 119 -17.88 -1.81 -2.91
CA THR A 119 -19.25 -1.85 -2.40
C THR A 119 -19.65 -0.45 -1.93
N PHE A 120 -20.72 0.08 -2.51
CA PHE A 120 -21.24 1.41 -2.22
C PHE A 120 -22.28 1.36 -1.08
N PRO A 121 -22.57 2.48 -0.40
CA PRO A 121 -23.51 2.52 0.72
C PRO A 121 -24.94 2.05 0.39
N ASN A 122 -25.34 2.13 -0.88
CA ASN A 122 -26.62 1.64 -1.38
C ASN A 122 -26.65 0.11 -1.61
N GLY A 123 -25.56 -0.61 -1.31
CA GLY A 123 -25.41 -2.04 -1.52
C GLY A 123 -25.01 -2.45 -2.94
N SER A 124 -24.96 -1.52 -3.90
CA SER A 124 -24.46 -1.80 -5.25
C SER A 124 -22.96 -2.10 -5.23
N THR A 125 -22.51 -2.89 -6.21
CA THR A 125 -21.09 -3.23 -6.36
C THR A 125 -20.57 -2.85 -7.74
N ALA A 126 -19.27 -2.52 -7.79
CA ALA A 126 -18.52 -2.40 -9.03
C ALA A 126 -17.32 -3.35 -9.01
N LEU A 127 -17.10 -4.04 -10.12
CA LEU A 127 -16.03 -5.02 -10.28
C LEU A 127 -15.03 -4.52 -11.32
N ALA A 128 -13.75 -4.69 -11.02
CA ALA A 128 -12.67 -4.44 -11.96
C ALA A 128 -11.61 -5.53 -11.87
N THR A 129 -11.04 -5.93 -13.01
CA THR A 129 -9.89 -6.84 -13.04
C THR A 129 -8.63 -6.00 -12.93
N MET A 130 -7.82 -6.23 -11.89
CA MET A 130 -6.54 -5.54 -11.73
C MET A 130 -5.55 -6.08 -12.76
N THR A 131 -4.99 -5.18 -13.57
CA THR A 131 -4.00 -5.55 -14.59
C THR A 131 -2.58 -5.35 -14.07
N ARG A 132 -2.38 -4.28 -13.28
CA ARG A 132 -1.09 -3.94 -12.66
C ARG A 132 -1.30 -3.11 -11.40
N LEU A 133 -0.59 -3.44 -10.34
CA LEU A 133 -0.56 -2.66 -9.11
C LEU A 133 0.84 -2.72 -8.50
N ASP A 134 1.54 -1.58 -8.50
CA ASP A 134 2.84 -1.39 -7.86
C ASP A 134 2.93 0.03 -7.28
N SER A 135 4.10 0.48 -6.82
CA SER A 135 4.28 1.81 -6.22
C SER A 135 4.11 2.99 -7.20
N GLY A 136 4.14 2.74 -8.51
CA GLY A 136 4.06 3.75 -9.55
C GLY A 136 2.79 3.69 -10.39
N ILE A 137 2.08 2.56 -10.42
CA ILE A 137 0.91 2.34 -11.29
C ILE A 137 -0.19 1.57 -10.54
N ASN A 138 -1.43 2.01 -10.72
CA ASN A 138 -2.66 1.29 -10.41
C ASN A 138 -3.54 1.23 -11.68
N GLU A 139 -3.56 0.06 -12.29
CA GLU A 139 -4.20 -0.20 -13.57
C GLU A 139 -5.21 -1.34 -13.46
N TYR A 140 -6.38 -1.14 -14.03
CA TYR A 140 -7.44 -2.14 -14.06
C TYR A 140 -8.24 -2.06 -15.35
N THR A 141 -9.00 -3.12 -15.64
CA THR A 141 -10.05 -3.14 -16.65
C THR A 141 -11.42 -3.30 -16.02
N GLN A 142 -12.44 -2.71 -16.65
CA GLN A 142 -13.85 -2.89 -16.28
C GLN A 142 -14.75 -2.72 -17.50
N SER A 143 -15.95 -3.31 -17.45
CA SER A 143 -16.97 -3.14 -18.47
C SER A 143 -17.79 -1.88 -18.18
N LEU A 144 -17.87 -0.97 -19.15
CA LEU A 144 -18.68 0.26 -19.06
C LEU A 144 -19.49 0.46 -20.34
N PRO A 145 -20.61 1.20 -20.28
CA PRO A 145 -21.24 1.72 -21.48
C PRO A 145 -20.25 2.56 -22.27
N GLU A 146 -20.22 2.34 -23.58
CA GLU A 146 -19.49 3.18 -24.52
C GLU A 146 -19.98 4.63 -24.40
N GLN A 147 -19.03 5.55 -24.26
CA GLN A 147 -19.31 6.97 -24.09
C GLN A 147 -18.49 7.79 -25.08
N VAL A 148 -19.06 8.94 -25.47
CA VAL A 148 -18.35 10.04 -26.14
C VAL A 148 -18.59 11.29 -25.32
N ASN A 149 -17.53 11.92 -24.82
CA ASN A 149 -17.57 13.06 -23.90
C ASN A 149 -18.57 12.89 -22.72
N GLY A 150 -18.59 11.70 -22.11
CA GLY A 150 -19.49 11.38 -20.99
C GLY A 150 -20.95 11.08 -21.37
N VAL A 151 -21.28 11.12 -22.65
CA VAL A 151 -22.62 10.78 -23.15
C VAL A 151 -22.62 9.34 -23.66
N PRO A 152 -23.47 8.45 -23.14
CA PRO A 152 -23.59 7.09 -23.65
C PRO A 152 -24.00 7.05 -25.12
N VAL A 153 -23.27 6.27 -25.92
CA VAL A 153 -23.58 6.04 -27.35
C VAL A 153 -24.88 5.24 -27.47
N GLN A 154 -25.68 5.52 -28.52
CA GLN A 154 -26.91 4.80 -28.84
C GLN A 154 -26.82 4.12 -30.22
N PRO A 155 -27.23 2.84 -30.35
CA PRO A 155 -27.70 1.94 -29.28
C PRO A 155 -26.60 1.65 -28.25
N GLN A 156 -27.00 1.42 -26.99
CA GLN A 156 -26.04 1.20 -25.91
C GLN A 156 -25.18 -0.04 -26.18
N ASN A 157 -23.88 0.18 -26.28
CA ASN A 157 -22.86 -0.85 -26.40
C ASN A 157 -22.01 -0.89 -25.13
N MET A 158 -21.55 -2.08 -24.73
CA MET A 158 -20.63 -2.25 -23.61
C MET A 158 -19.21 -2.44 -24.13
N VAL A 159 -18.25 -1.75 -23.53
CA VAL A 159 -16.85 -1.80 -23.92
C VAL A 159 -15.96 -2.10 -22.72
N ILE A 160 -14.82 -2.74 -22.98
CA ILE A 160 -13.81 -2.94 -21.95
C ILE A 160 -12.93 -1.71 -21.88
N VAL A 161 -12.97 -1.05 -20.73
CA VAL A 161 -12.19 0.15 -20.46
C VAL A 161 -11.02 -0.21 -19.57
N ARG A 162 -9.81 0.09 -20.02
CA ARG A 162 -8.56 -0.01 -19.24
C ARG A 162 -8.23 1.37 -18.67
N VAL A 163 -8.20 1.48 -17.34
CA VAL A 163 -8.00 2.74 -16.64
C VAL A 163 -6.66 2.71 -15.92
N VAL A 164 -5.82 3.73 -16.17
CA VAL A 164 -4.48 3.84 -15.59
C VAL A 164 -4.44 5.01 -14.62
N HIS A 165 -3.96 4.74 -13.41
CA HIS A 165 -3.71 5.75 -12.39
C HIS A 165 -2.22 5.81 -12.05
N LYS A 166 -1.77 7.02 -11.72
CA LYS A 166 -0.42 7.32 -11.22
C LYS A 166 -0.51 7.97 -9.83
N PRO A 167 0.55 7.92 -9.01
CA PRO A 167 0.58 8.57 -7.71
C PRO A 167 0.22 10.04 -7.80
N TYR A 168 -0.63 10.50 -6.88
CA TYR A 168 -1.02 11.89 -6.71
C TYR A 168 -0.23 12.53 -5.54
N PRO A 169 0.23 13.79 -5.67
CA PRO A 169 0.17 14.62 -6.87
C PRO A 169 1.10 14.10 -7.97
N LEU A 170 0.75 14.37 -9.23
CA LEU A 170 1.62 14.06 -10.37
C LEU A 170 2.91 14.88 -10.25
N LYS A 171 4.06 14.26 -10.54
CA LYS A 171 5.38 14.89 -10.54
C LYS A 171 5.70 15.52 -11.89
#